data_AF-A0A7X6WU91-F1
#
_entry.id   AF-A0A7X6WU91-F1
#
_cell.length_a   1.000
_cell.length_b   1.000
_cell.length_c   1.000
_cell.angle_alpha   90.00
_cell.angle_beta   90.00
_cell.angle_gamma   90.00
#
_symmetry.space_group_name_H-M   'P 1'
#
loop_
_entity.id
_entity.type
_entity.pdbx_description
1 polymer ?
#
loop_
_entity_poly.entity_id
_entity_poly.type
_entity_poly.pdbx_seq_one_letter_code
_entity_poly.pdbx_strand_id
1 'polypeptide(L)'
;MKKTYWWRFLVLFLVLFFMIVDYLTYCHLDIRVCFWGNNSFLRTIFHLSIPLFISSIILFLVSDNVFKKWLFFAFIWLGASMFFIARTPEYPIGFLDPDREQVSIWMSSLFLVISLILLVMWQFKEKKSSK
;
A
#
# COMPACT_ATOMS: atom_id res chain seq x y z
N MET A 1 -26.25 -2.07 10.60
CA MET A 1 -24.87 -2.26 10.06
C MET A 1 -24.26 -0.90 9.76
N LYS A 2 -23.00 -0.67 10.11
CA LYS A 2 -22.30 0.58 9.74
C LYS A 2 -22.19 0.66 8.21
N LYS A 3 -22.66 1.75 7.58
CA LYS A 3 -22.73 1.92 6.11
C LYS A 3 -21.38 1.74 5.40
N THR A 4 -20.28 1.93 6.11
CA THR A 4 -18.89 1.84 5.65
C THR A 4 -18.32 0.41 5.62
N TYR A 5 -19.02 -0.59 6.17
CA TYR A 5 -18.48 -1.95 6.29
C TYR A 5 -18.18 -2.59 4.93
N TRP A 6 -19.07 -2.39 3.95
CA TRP A 6 -18.89 -2.83 2.57
C TRP A 6 -17.64 -2.23 1.92
N TRP A 7 -17.33 -0.96 2.22
CA TRP A 7 -16.13 -0.29 1.71
C TRP A 7 -14.85 -0.89 2.28
N ARG A 8 -14.85 -1.30 3.55
CA ARG A 8 -13.69 -1.97 4.17
C ARG A 8 -13.44 -3.33 3.53
N PHE A 9 -14.51 -4.09 3.29
CA PHE A 9 -14.45 -5.36 2.56
C PHE A 9 -13.95 -5.18 1.13
N LEU A 10 -14.45 -4.17 0.42
CA LEU A 10 -14.00 -3.85 -0.93
C LEU A 10 -12.51 -3.50 -0.97
N VAL A 11 -12.03 -2.67 -0.03
CA VAL A 11 -10.60 -2.34 0.07
C VAL A 11 -9.76 -3.60 0.34
N LEU A 12 -10.17 -4.43 1.30
CA LEU A 12 -9.45 -5.66 1.62
C LEU A 12 -9.43 -6.62 0.44
N PHE A 13 -10.58 -6.83 -0.22
CA PHE A 13 -10.69 -7.68 -1.40
C PHE A 13 -9.83 -7.18 -2.55
N LEU A 14 -9.85 -5.87 -2.82
CA LEU A 14 -9.07 -5.25 -3.89
C LEU A 14 -7.57 -5.40 -3.61
N VAL A 15 -7.11 -5.13 -2.39
CA VAL A 15 -5.69 -5.31 -2.01
C VAL A 15 -5.27 -6.78 -2.12
N LEU A 16 -6.12 -7.71 -1.67
CA LEU A 16 -5.85 -9.14 -1.74
C LEU A 16 -5.81 -9.64 -3.19
N PHE A 17 -6.71 -9.13 -4.04
CA PHE A 17 -6.68 -9.39 -5.48
C PHE A 17 -5.38 -8.92 -6.12
N PHE A 18 -4.95 -7.68 -5.84
CA PHE A 18 -3.66 -7.18 -6.34
C PHE A 18 -2.48 -8.02 -5.85
N MET A 19 -2.45 -8.39 -4.56
CA MET A 19 -1.42 -9.29 -4.02
C MET A 19 -1.37 -10.64 -4.74
N ILE A 20 -2.53 -11.26 -5.02
CA ILE A 20 -2.58 -12.54 -5.72
C ILE A 20 -2.10 -12.39 -7.17
N VAL A 21 -2.57 -11.37 -7.88
CA VAL A 21 -2.15 -11.11 -9.27
C VAL A 21 -0.65 -10.86 -9.33
N ASP A 22 -0.13 -10.03 -8.43
CA ASP A 22 1.29 -9.75 -8.34
C ASP A 22 2.08 -11.02 -8.01
N TYR A 23 1.65 -11.82 -7.03
CA TYR A 23 2.30 -13.08 -6.64
C TYR A 23 2.33 -14.11 -7.78
N LEU A 24 1.22 -14.27 -8.50
CA LEU A 24 1.14 -15.17 -9.66
C LEU A 24 2.02 -14.69 -10.81
N THR A 25 2.22 -13.38 -10.93
CA THR A 25 3.12 -12.79 -11.94
C THR A 25 4.59 -12.84 -11.49
N TYR A 26 4.83 -12.87 -10.18
CA TYR A 26 6.14 -13.02 -9.54
C TYR A 26 6.60 -14.50 -9.59
N CYS A 27 6.90 -14.98 -10.80
CA CYS A 27 7.40 -16.32 -11.12
C CYS A 27 8.37 -16.93 -10.07
N HIS A 28 7.92 -17.93 -9.32
CA HIS A 28 8.79 -18.84 -8.55
C HIS A 28 8.74 -20.29 -9.08
N LEU A 29 7.92 -20.58 -10.09
CA LEU A 29 7.79 -21.91 -10.70
C LEU A 29 8.20 -21.83 -12.19
N ASP A 30 9.42 -22.29 -12.48
CA ASP A 30 9.95 -22.72 -13.78
C ASP A 30 9.69 -21.85 -15.04
N ILE A 31 10.56 -20.85 -15.23
CA ILE A 31 11.32 -20.40 -16.43
C ILE A 31 10.63 -20.20 -17.82
N ARG A 32 9.46 -20.75 -18.16
CA ARG A 32 8.91 -20.62 -19.54
C ARG A 32 7.63 -19.80 -19.70
N VAL A 33 6.98 -19.38 -18.63
CA VAL A 33 5.68 -18.67 -18.71
C VAL A 33 5.61 -17.49 -17.75
N CYS A 34 6.63 -16.64 -17.69
CA CYS A 34 6.43 -15.31 -17.12
C CYS A 34 5.70 -14.48 -18.16
N PHE A 35 4.36 -14.47 -18.08
CA PHE A 35 3.46 -13.84 -19.06
C PHE A 35 3.81 -12.36 -19.35
N TRP A 36 4.50 -11.70 -18.41
CA TRP A 36 4.90 -10.29 -18.56
C TRP A 36 6.41 -10.00 -18.44
N GLY A 37 7.26 -11.01 -18.26
CA GLY A 37 8.70 -10.78 -18.03
C GLY A 37 9.02 -10.10 -16.69
N ASN A 38 10.31 -9.96 -16.38
CA ASN A 38 10.83 -9.35 -15.16
C ASN A 38 10.63 -7.82 -15.15
N ASN A 39 9.39 -7.35 -15.03
CA ASN A 39 9.07 -5.93 -15.00
C ASN A 39 9.32 -5.35 -13.60
N SER A 40 10.30 -4.45 -13.49
CA SER A 40 10.62 -3.70 -12.27
C SER A 40 9.40 -2.97 -11.67
N PHE A 41 8.45 -2.59 -12.50
CA PHE A 41 7.19 -1.96 -12.10
C PHE A 41 6.25 -2.89 -11.30
N LEU A 42 6.16 -4.17 -11.67
CA LEU A 42 5.30 -5.13 -10.95
C LEU A 42 5.88 -5.44 -9.57
N ARG A 43 7.20 -5.58 -9.47
CA ARG A 43 7.90 -5.73 -8.19
C ARG A 43 7.63 -4.53 -7.27
N THR A 44 7.59 -3.34 -7.85
CA THR A 44 7.30 -2.10 -7.13
C THR A 44 5.87 -2.09 -6.56
N ILE A 45 4.87 -2.51 -7.33
CA ILE A 45 3.47 -2.58 -6.87
C ILE A 45 3.31 -3.61 -5.74
N PHE A 46 3.98 -4.75 -5.86
CA PHE A 46 3.94 -5.79 -4.83
C PHE A 46 4.36 -5.26 -3.46
N HIS A 47 5.44 -4.48 -3.38
CA HIS A 47 5.88 -3.89 -2.11
C HIS A 47 4.87 -2.91 -1.51
N LEU A 48 4.11 -2.16 -2.33
CA LEU A 48 3.04 -1.27 -1.86
C LEU A 48 1.79 -2.04 -1.40
N SER A 49 1.53 -3.23 -1.96
CA SER A 49 0.37 -4.04 -1.62
C SER A 49 0.41 -4.60 -0.19
N ILE A 50 1.60 -4.99 0.29
CA ILE A 50 1.81 -5.57 1.63
C ILE A 50 1.38 -4.60 2.76
N PRO A 51 1.89 -3.36 2.83
CA PRO A 51 1.52 -2.45 3.91
C PRO A 51 0.07 -1.96 3.80
N LEU A 52 -0.49 -1.90 2.59
CA LEU A 52 -1.93 -1.68 2.38
C LEU A 52 -2.74 -2.83 2.98
N PHE A 53 -2.30 -4.08 2.79
CA PHE A 53 -2.98 -5.24 3.33
C PHE A 53 -2.98 -5.22 4.86
N ILE A 54 -1.81 -5.01 5.48
CA ILE A 54 -1.68 -4.92 6.93
C ILE A 54 -2.56 -3.79 7.49
N SER A 55 -2.51 -2.62 6.86
CA SER A 55 -3.33 -1.48 7.28
C SER A 55 -4.83 -1.81 7.14
N SER A 56 -5.24 -2.49 6.07
CA SER A 56 -6.64 -2.82 5.80
C SER A 56 -7.29 -3.70 6.88
N ILE A 57 -6.53 -4.62 7.49
CA ILE A 57 -7.01 -5.45 8.60
C ILE A 57 -7.36 -4.57 9.80
N ILE A 58 -6.50 -3.60 10.11
CA ILE A 58 -6.68 -2.68 11.25
C ILE A 58 -7.88 -1.76 11.03
N LEU A 59 -8.20 -1.44 9.77
CA LEU A 59 -9.37 -0.61 9.45
C LEU A 59 -10.71 -1.24 9.88
N PHE A 60 -10.77 -2.54 10.15
CA PHE A 60 -11.99 -3.14 10.72
C PHE A 60 -12.23 -2.72 12.16
N LEU A 61 -11.17 -2.39 12.91
CA LEU A 61 -11.23 -2.04 14.32
C LEU A 61 -11.49 -0.54 14.58
N VAL A 62 -11.41 0.30 13.54
CA VAL A 62 -11.53 1.76 13.68
C VAL A 62 -12.95 2.28 13.44
N SER A 63 -13.22 3.49 13.92
CA SER A 63 -14.46 4.23 13.66
C SER A 63 -14.57 4.71 12.21
N ASP A 64 -15.80 4.96 11.75
CA ASP A 64 -16.09 5.32 10.36
C ASP A 64 -15.47 6.65 9.92
N ASN A 65 -15.39 7.60 10.84
CA ASN A 65 -14.76 8.89 10.58
C ASN A 65 -13.25 8.74 10.33
N VAL A 66 -12.59 7.89 11.13
CA VAL A 66 -11.17 7.60 10.99
C VAL A 66 -10.88 6.79 9.73
N PHE A 67 -11.75 5.83 9.39
CA PHE A 67 -11.67 5.11 8.12
C PHE A 67 -11.67 6.07 6.92
N LYS A 68 -12.59 7.04 6.87
CA LYS A 68 -12.66 8.02 5.77
C LYS A 68 -11.41 8.89 5.67
N LYS A 69 -10.91 9.38 6.82
CA LYS A 69 -9.66 10.17 6.89
C LYS A 69 -8.46 9.37 6.40
N TRP A 70 -8.37 8.11 6.83
CA TRP A 70 -7.34 7.20 6.39
C TRP A 70 -7.43 6.91 4.89
N LEU A 71 -8.63 6.70 4.35
CA LEU A 71 -8.82 6.42 2.93
C LEU A 71 -8.35 7.60 2.05
N PHE A 72 -8.65 8.83 2.48
CA PHE A 72 -8.15 10.04 1.82
C PHE A 72 -6.62 10.14 1.89
N PHE A 73 -6.03 9.89 3.06
CA PHE A 73 -4.57 9.83 3.23
C PHE A 73 -3.94 8.77 2.32
N ALA A 74 -4.49 7.56 2.29
CA ALA A 74 -3.99 6.46 1.47
C ALA A 74 -4.04 6.81 -0.02
N PHE A 75 -5.12 7.44 -0.48
CA PHE A 75 -5.23 7.88 -1.86
C PHE A 75 -4.16 8.91 -2.25
N ILE A 76 -3.94 9.93 -1.41
CA ILE A 76 -2.88 10.93 -1.63
C ILE A 76 -1.51 10.27 -1.62
N TRP A 77 -1.26 9.39 -0.64
CA TRP A 77 0.02 8.72 -0.50
C TRP A 77 0.34 7.85 -1.72
N LEU A 78 -0.63 7.07 -2.20
CA LEU A 78 -0.44 6.25 -3.41
C LEU A 78 -0.14 7.11 -4.63
N GLY A 79 -0.83 8.24 -4.79
CA GLY A 79 -0.52 9.20 -5.86
C GLY A 79 0.92 9.73 -5.76
N ALA A 80 1.36 10.11 -4.55
CA ALA A 80 2.72 10.56 -4.32
C ALA A 80 3.74 9.44 -4.57
N SER A 81 3.50 8.21 -4.09
CA SER A 81 4.35 7.04 -4.34
C SER A 81 4.53 6.77 -5.83
N MET A 82 3.44 6.73 -6.59
CA MET A 82 3.50 6.53 -8.04
C MET A 82 4.32 7.62 -8.72
N PHE A 83 4.17 8.87 -8.31
CA PHE A 83 4.95 9.98 -8.85
C PHE A 83 6.46 9.82 -8.59
N PHE A 84 6.86 9.49 -7.36
CA PHE A 84 8.27 9.29 -7.03
C PHE A 84 8.85 8.08 -7.77
N ILE A 85 8.16 6.95 -7.77
CA ILE A 85 8.58 5.73 -8.48
C ILE A 85 8.75 6.00 -9.98
N ALA A 86 7.81 6.71 -10.60
CA ALA A 86 7.87 7.00 -12.04
C ALA A 86 9.04 7.92 -12.42
N ARG A 87 9.49 8.78 -11.50
CA ARG A 87 10.62 9.69 -11.71
C ARG A 87 11.98 9.04 -11.43
N THR A 88 12.01 7.92 -10.73
CA THR A 88 13.24 7.18 -10.41
C THR A 88 13.67 6.29 -11.59
N PRO A 89 14.97 6.25 -11.94
CA PRO A 89 15.48 5.38 -12.98
C PRO A 89 15.43 3.89 -12.59
N GLU A 90 15.31 3.01 -13.58
CA GLU A 90 15.34 1.54 -13.35
C GLU A 90 16.73 1.03 -12.97
N TYR A 91 17.77 1.69 -13.50
CA TYR A 91 19.16 1.35 -13.25
C TYR A 91 19.87 2.58 -12.66
N PRO A 92 20.49 2.44 -11.48
CA PRO A 92 21.24 3.54 -10.88
C PRO A 92 22.49 3.83 -11.71
N ILE A 93 22.76 5.12 -11.99
CA ILE A 93 23.92 5.56 -12.77
C ILE A 93 25.12 5.81 -11.83
N GLY A 94 24.86 6.11 -10.55
CA GLY A 94 25.87 6.20 -9.48
C GLY A 94 25.55 5.36 -8.25
N PHE A 95 26.52 5.23 -7.33
CA PHE A 95 26.39 4.48 -6.07
C PHE A 95 25.32 5.04 -5.11
N LEU A 96 24.98 6.33 -5.25
CA LEU A 96 24.01 7.04 -4.39
C LEU A 96 22.65 7.26 -5.05
N ASP A 97 22.46 6.84 -6.30
CA ASP A 97 21.16 6.98 -6.96
C ASP A 97 20.27 5.81 -6.52
N PRO A 98 19.13 6.08 -5.86
CA PRO A 98 18.22 5.01 -5.48
C PRO A 98 17.57 4.43 -6.75
N ASP A 99 17.48 3.12 -6.83
CA ASP A 99 16.73 2.44 -7.88
C ASP A 99 15.22 2.46 -7.56
N ARG A 100 14.38 2.19 -8.57
CA ARG A 100 12.92 2.16 -8.39
C ARG A 100 12.47 1.21 -7.28
N GLU A 101 13.15 0.08 -7.13
CA GLU A 101 12.85 -0.91 -6.12
C GLU A 101 13.07 -0.34 -4.71
N GLN A 102 14.23 0.28 -4.44
CA GLN A 102 14.49 0.91 -3.15
C GLN A 102 13.47 2.01 -2.87
N VAL A 103 13.18 2.89 -3.83
CA VAL A 103 12.18 3.96 -3.63
C VAL A 103 10.81 3.38 -3.29
N SER A 104 10.39 2.30 -3.95
CA SER A 104 9.15 1.61 -3.60
C SER A 104 9.17 1.05 -2.18
N ILE A 105 10.25 0.36 -1.78
CA ILE A 105 10.38 -0.21 -0.44
C ILE A 105 10.33 0.88 0.62
N TRP A 106 11.03 2.00 0.40
CA TRP A 106 11.01 3.15 1.31
C TRP A 106 9.62 3.77 1.41
N MET A 107 8.94 4.03 0.28
CA MET A 107 7.60 4.60 0.28
C MET A 107 6.56 3.67 0.91
N SER A 108 6.71 2.36 0.72
CA SER A 108 5.85 1.31 1.30
C SER A 108 6.05 1.19 2.81
N SER A 109 7.31 1.23 3.26
CA SER A 109 7.65 1.16 4.69
C SER A 109 7.18 2.41 5.43
N LEU A 110 7.43 3.60 4.86
CA LEU A 110 6.94 4.87 5.40
C LEU A 110 5.41 4.92 5.44
N PHE A 111 4.75 4.43 4.38
CA PHE A 111 3.30 4.31 4.37
C PHE A 111 2.80 3.52 5.57
N LEU A 112 3.36 2.33 5.83
CA LEU A 112 2.93 1.49 6.94
C LEU A 112 3.08 2.20 8.28
N VAL A 113 4.27 2.75 8.56
CA VAL A 113 4.56 3.39 9.84
C VAL A 113 3.64 4.59 10.07
N ILE A 114 3.51 5.47 9.08
CA ILE A 114 2.68 6.68 9.19
C ILE A 114 1.20 6.31 9.27
N SER A 115 0.75 5.33 8.47
CA SER A 115 -0.61 4.78 8.50
C SER A 115 -1.00 4.32 9.91
N LEU A 116 -0.15 3.51 10.54
CA LEU A 116 -0.38 2.99 11.89
C LEU A 116 -0.45 4.12 12.93
N ILE A 117 0.51 5.05 12.90
CA ILE A 117 0.55 6.20 13.81
C ILE A 117 -0.73 7.03 13.68
N LEU A 118 -1.14 7.37 12.46
CA LEU A 118 -2.34 8.18 12.20
C LEU A 118 -3.62 7.46 12.63
N LEU A 119 -3.73 6.16 12.36
CA LEU A 119 -4.88 5.35 12.80
C LEU A 119 -5.02 5.39 14.32
N VAL A 120 -3.93 5.18 15.05
CA VAL A 120 -3.92 5.21 16.52
C VAL A 120 -4.27 6.61 17.02
N MET A 121 -3.59 7.66 16.54
CA MET A 121 -3.82 9.04 16.96
C MET A 121 -5.27 9.50 16.71
N TRP A 122 -5.81 9.21 15.52
CA TRP A 122 -7.18 9.59 15.19
C TRP A 122 -8.22 8.80 16.00
N GLN A 123 -7.97 7.51 16.28
CA GLN A 123 -8.84 6.74 17.16
C GLN A 123 -8.87 7.32 18.59
N PHE A 124 -7.72 7.70 19.15
CA PHE A 124 -7.68 8.34 20.47
C PHE A 124 -8.38 9.70 20.48
N LYS A 125 -8.18 10.52 19.45
CA LYS A 125 -8.84 11.83 19.32
C LYS A 125 -10.36 11.70 19.24
N GLU A 126 -10.87 10.72 18.48
CA GLU A 126 -12.30 10.48 18.35
C GLU A 126 -12.91 10.04 19.69
N LYS A 127 -12.24 9.15 20.44
CA LYS A 127 -12.69 8.72 21.77
C LYS A 127 -12.72 9.87 22.77
N LYS A 128 -11.76 10.81 22.70
CA LYS A 128 -11.73 11.99 23.56
C LYS A 128 -12.83 12.99 23.21
N SER A 129 -13.20 13.13 21.94
CA SER A 129 -14.26 14.05 21.50
C SER A 129 -15.68 13.55 21.77
N SER A 130 -15.84 12.25 22.08
CA SER A 130 -17.12 11.62 22.39
C SER A 130 -17.40 11.46 23.89
N LYS A 131 -16.44 11.85 24.74
CA LYS A 131 -16.59 11.98 26.20
C LYS A 131 -16.80 13.43 26.56
#